data_AF-A0A7Y7A0H5-F1
#
_entry.id   AF-A0A7Y7A0H5-F1
#
_cell.length_a   1.000
_cell.length_b   1.000
_cell.length_c   1.000
_cell.angle_alpha   90.00
_cell.angle_beta   90.00
_cell.angle_gamma   90.00
#
_symmetry.space_group_name_H-M   'P 1'
#
loop_
_entity.id
_entity.type
_entity.pdbx_description
1 polymer ?
#
loop_
_entity_poly.entity_id
_entity_poly.type
_entity_poly.pdbx_seq_one_letter_code
_entity_poly.pdbx_strand_id
1 'polypeptide(L)' 'MDRLLYDLCVDWGFCLPPQAQEAIVEKVDWNADEFACKVLEAEGMNPEYEKRWRKLIGQKFKERFA' A
#
# COMPACT_ATOMS: atom_id res chain seq x y z
N MET A 1 1.09 -10.45 1.72
CA MET A 1 0.86 -9.00 1.87
C MET A 1 1.66 -8.41 3.02
N ASP A 2 1.70 -9.06 4.18
CA ASP A 2 2.44 -8.63 5.38
C ASP A 2 3.86 -8.09 5.12
N ARG A 3 4.70 -8.84 4.37
CA ARG A 3 6.06 -8.40 4.00
C ARG A 3 6.10 -7.13 3.15
N LEU A 4 5.10 -6.90 2.28
CA LEU A 4 5.07 -5.70 1.45
C LEU A 4 4.76 -4.46 2.28
N LEU A 5 3.86 -4.56 3.26
CA LEU A 5 3.56 -3.45 4.18
C LEU A 5 4.76 -3.13 5.06
N TYR A 6 5.49 -4.16 5.52
CA TYR A 6 6.77 -3.98 6.21
C TYR A 6 7.80 -3.25 5.34
N ASP A 7 7.98 -3.67 4.08
CA ASP A 7 8.91 -3.03 3.15
C ASP A 7 8.51 -1.57 2.84
N LEU A 8 7.20 -1.24 2.84
CA LEU A 8 6.73 0.14 2.69
C LEU A 8 7.02 0.99 3.93
N CYS A 9 6.88 0.42 5.13
CA CYS A 9 7.18 1.11 6.37
C CYS A 9 8.68 1.37 6.56
N VAL A 10 9.50 0.33 6.39
CA VAL A 10 10.94 0.41 6.64
C VAL A 10 11.68 1.15 5.53
N ASP A 11 11.41 0.84 4.26
CA ASP A 11 12.17 1.43 3.17
C ASP A 11 11.67 2.83 2.81
N TRP A 12 10.36 3.05 2.87
CA TRP A 12 9.70 4.24 2.31
C TRP A 12 9.07 5.13 3.39
N GLY A 13 9.06 4.71 4.66
CA GLY A 13 8.60 5.51 5.79
C GLY A 13 7.08 5.56 5.97
N PHE A 14 6.32 4.66 5.34
CA PHE A 14 4.86 4.59 5.51
C PHE A 14 4.46 3.99 6.86
N CYS A 15 3.89 4.80 7.74
CA CYS A 15 3.45 4.38 9.07
C CYS A 15 1.95 4.05 9.08
N LEU A 16 1.60 2.89 8.52
CA LEU A 16 0.21 2.41 8.50
C LEU A 16 -0.25 1.98 9.90
N PRO A 17 -1.43 2.41 10.39
CA PRO A 17 -1.94 1.96 11.67
C PRO A 17 -2.27 0.45 11.63
N PRO A 18 -2.09 -0.30 12.74
CA PRO A 18 -2.28 -1.76 12.76
C PRO A 18 -3.63 -2.22 12.19
N GLN A 19 -4.71 -1.50 12.50
CA GLN A 19 -6.06 -1.83 12.01
C GLN A 19 -6.17 -1.71 10.47
N ALA A 20 -5.45 -0.76 9.87
CA ALA A 20 -5.41 -0.64 8.42
C ALA A 20 -4.54 -1.73 7.79
N GLN A 21 -3.44 -2.11 8.44
CA GLN A 21 -2.61 -3.22 7.99
C GLN A 21 -3.40 -4.53 7.97
N GLU A 22 -4.14 -4.83 9.04
CA GLU A 22 -5.02 -6.01 9.13
C GLU A 22 -6.05 -6.01 8.00
N ALA A 23 -6.78 -4.90 7.81
CA ALA A 23 -7.77 -4.79 6.74
C ALA A 23 -7.18 -4.94 5.32
N ILE A 24 -5.95 -4.47 5.10
CA ILE A 24 -5.25 -4.63 3.82
C ILE A 24 -4.81 -6.09 3.64
N VAL A 25 -4.34 -6.77 4.69
CA VAL A 25 -3.89 -8.17 4.62
C VAL A 25 -5.06 -9.15 4.49
N GLU A 26 -6.21 -8.88 5.10
CA GLU A 26 -7.40 -9.74 5.06
C GLU A 26 -8.05 -9.79 3.67
N LYS A 27 -7.95 -8.72 2.87
CA LYS A 27 -8.46 -8.73 1.50
C LYS A 27 -7.49 -9.47 0.58
N VAL A 28 -7.97 -10.56 -0.04
CA VAL A 28 -7.17 -11.49 -0.85
C VAL A 28 -6.99 -11.00 -2.30
N ASP A 29 -7.98 -10.31 -2.85
CA ASP A 29 -8.01 -9.92 -4.28
C ASP A 29 -7.78 -8.42 -4.47
N TRP A 30 -6.58 -7.94 -4.11
CA TRP A 30 -6.18 -6.58 -4.45
C TRP A 30 -5.69 -6.50 -5.89
N ASN A 31 -6.22 -5.55 -6.65
CA ASN A 31 -5.46 -5.02 -7.78
C ASN A 31 -4.44 -3.99 -7.29
N ALA A 32 -3.35 -3.82 -8.04
CA ALA A 32 -2.22 -2.98 -7.65
C ALA A 32 -2.59 -1.51 -7.40
N ASP A 33 -3.59 -1.00 -8.11
CA ASP A 33 -4.02 0.38 -8.03
C ASP A 33 -4.90 0.63 -6.80
N GLU A 34 -5.84 -0.29 -6.53
CA GLU A 34 -6.65 -0.31 -5.32
C GLU A 34 -5.78 -0.44 -4.07
N PHE A 35 -4.78 -1.34 -4.10
CA PHE A 35 -3.84 -1.50 -2.99
C PHE A 35 -3.09 -0.19 -2.72
N ALA A 36 -2.57 0.44 -3.76
CA ALA A 36 -1.84 1.69 -3.64
C ALA A 36 -2.71 2.84 -3.11
N CYS A 37 -3.95 2.93 -3.58
CA CYS A 37 -4.92 3.88 -3.04
C CYS A 37 -5.15 3.62 -1.55
N LYS A 38 -5.35 2.36 -1.16
CA LYS A 38 -5.68 2.02 0.23
C LYS A 38 -4.53 2.29 1.19
N VAL A 39 -3.30 2.00 0.78
CA VAL A 39 -2.09 2.34 1.54
C VAL A 39 -1.99 3.84 1.74
N LEU A 40 -2.22 4.63 0.70
CA LEU A 40 -2.17 6.09 0.82
C LEU A 40 -3.27 6.64 1.75
N GLU A 41 -4.50 6.15 1.61
CA GLU A 41 -5.59 6.53 2.51
C GLU A 41 -5.28 6.19 3.97
N ALA A 42 -4.70 5.01 4.22
CA ALA A 42 -4.34 4.55 5.55
C ALA A 42 -3.17 5.33 6.17
N GLU A 43 -2.28 5.89 5.35
CA GLU A 43 -1.24 6.84 5.75
C GLU A 43 -1.81 8.23 6.08
N GLY A 44 -3.08 8.49 5.74
CA GLY A 44 -3.68 9.83 5.81
C GLY A 44 -3.35 10.73 4.61
N MET A 45 -2.82 10.14 3.53
CA MET A 45 -2.59 10.83 2.26
C MET A 45 -3.81 10.71 1.33
N ASN A 46 -3.93 11.66 0.40
CA ASN A 46 -4.97 11.59 -0.63
C ASN A 46 -4.41 11.01 -1.94
N PRO A 47 -4.89 9.83 -2.39
CA PRO A 47 -4.38 9.17 -3.59
C PRO A 47 -4.65 9.91 -4.91
N GLU A 48 -5.57 10.88 -4.94
CA GLU A 48 -5.80 11.72 -6.11
C GLU A 48 -4.70 12.75 -6.32
N TYR A 49 -4.09 13.23 -5.23
CA TYR A 49 -2.97 14.17 -5.27
C TYR A 49 -1.63 13.44 -5.31
N GLU A 50 -1.51 12.33 -4.61
CA GLU A 50 -0.28 11.54 -4.50
C GLU A 50 -0.09 10.53 -5.65
N LYS A 51 -0.30 10.98 -6.90
CA LYS A 51 -0.25 10.13 -8.11
C LYS A 51 1.09 9.41 -8.28
N ARG A 52 2.19 10.05 -7.88
CA ARG A 52 3.54 9.46 -7.94
C ARG A 52 3.65 8.27 -6.99
N TRP A 53 3.25 8.44 -5.74
CA TRP A 53 3.28 7.36 -4.76
C TRP A 53 2.33 6.24 -5.13
N ARG A 54 1.11 6.57 -5.60
CA ARG A 54 0.15 5.58 -6.09
C ARG A 54 0.77 4.67 -7.17
N LYS A 55 1.47 5.27 -8.13
CA LYS A 55 2.18 4.52 -9.17
C LYS A 55 3.32 3.65 -8.62
N LEU A 56 4.15 4.19 -7.72
CA LEU A 56 5.29 3.48 -7.15
C LEU A 56 4.85 2.30 -6.28
N ILE A 57 3.88 2.51 -5.39
CA ILE A 57 3.33 1.46 -4.53
C ILE A 57 2.69 0.37 -5.40
N GLY A 58 1.93 0.75 -6.43
CA GLY A 58 1.34 -0.21 -7.36
C GLY A 58 2.39 -0.99 -8.16
N GLN A 59 3.52 -0.39 -8.52
CA GLN A 59 4.63 -1.11 -9.15
C GLN A 59 5.28 -2.11 -8.18
N LYS A 60 5.60 -1.70 -6.95
CA LYS A 60 6.16 -2.60 -5.93
C LYS A 60 5.22 -3.76 -5.62
N PHE A 61 3.90 -3.52 -5.62
CA PHE A 61 2.89 -4.57 -5.50
C PHE A 61 2.97 -5.57 -6.67
N LYS A 62 3.01 -5.09 -7.91
CA LYS A 62 3.13 -5.96 -9.10
C LYS A 62 4.43 -6.75 -9.08
N GLU A 63 5.56 -6.15 -8.75
CA GLU A 63 6.85 -6.87 -8.68
C GLU A 63 6.85 -8.00 -7.65
N ARG A 64 6.06 -7.86 -6.57
CA ARG A 64 5.97 -8.85 -5.49
C ARG A 64 4.98 -9.99 -5.78
N PHE A 65 3.95 -9.73 -6.59
CA PHE A 65 2.80 -10.61 -6.80
C PHE A 65 2.53 -10.97 -8.27
N ALA A 66 3.43 -10.61 -9.20
CA ALA A 66 3.41 -11.05 -10.59
C ALA A 66 3.98 -12.47 -10.76
#